data_AF-A0A8J4EGW6-F1
#
_entry.id   AF-A0A8J4EGW6-F1
#
_cell.length_a   1.000
_cell.length_b   1.000
_cell.length_c   1.000
_cell.angle_alpha   90.00
_cell.angle_beta   90.00
_cell.angle_gamma   90.00
#
_symmetry.space_group_name_H-M   'P 1'
#
loop_
_entity.id
_entity.type
_entity.pdbx_description
1 polymer ?
#
loop_
_entity_poly.entity_id
_entity_poly.type
_entity_poly.pdbx_seq_one_letter_code
_entity_poly.pdbx_strand_id
1 'polypeptide(L)'
;MNVDHEQARGSFLDGLDTFTTCVQTLSDLDLMAASRCTGWTAGDVVVHVHLGLQEMLLGLVTLTDENPDTDAASYWQAPLPTTDDDADELDGMWFVRLLGASYRRPSNAVRHMLPAVAGIRAAAARLAPGAVRFQGHVLSTGDFLATWAVELAVHHLDLGRELTLAPPG
;
A
#
# COMPACT_ATOMS: atom_id res chain seq x y z
N MET A 1 12.76 0.15 -16.33
CA MET A 1 11.55 0.42 -17.13
C MET A 1 10.92 1.67 -16.56
N ASN A 2 10.80 2.75 -17.34
CA ASN A 2 10.12 3.96 -16.88
C ASN A 2 8.65 3.86 -17.25
N VAL A 3 7.76 3.82 -16.25
CA VAL A 3 6.32 3.83 -16.46
C VAL A 3 5.85 5.25 -16.72
N ASP A 4 4.98 5.44 -17.71
CA ASP A 4 4.39 6.75 -18.00
C ASP A 4 3.58 7.27 -16.81
N HIS A 5 3.74 8.56 -16.49
CA HIS A 5 3.13 9.18 -15.32
C HIS A 5 1.60 9.12 -15.36
N GLU A 6 0.99 9.45 -16.49
CA GLU A 6 -0.47 9.53 -16.61
C GLU A 6 -1.09 8.13 -16.53
N GLN A 7 -0.47 7.16 -17.20
CA GLN A 7 -0.86 5.76 -17.10
C GLN A 7 -0.73 5.23 -15.66
N ALA A 8 0.42 5.45 -15.01
CA ALA A 8 0.65 4.98 -13.64
C ALA A 8 -0.31 5.63 -12.64
N ARG A 9 -0.60 6.93 -12.81
CA ARG A 9 -1.58 7.64 -11.99
C ARG A 9 -2.98 7.05 -12.14
N GLY A 10 -3.41 6.75 -13.37
CA GLY A 10 -4.67 6.07 -13.62
C GLY A 10 -4.75 4.73 -12.89
N SER A 11 -3.78 3.84 -13.14
CA SER A 11 -3.73 2.51 -12.51
C SER A 11 -3.69 2.56 -10.98
N PHE A 12 -2.93 3.49 -10.40
CA PHE A 12 -2.87 3.68 -8.95
C PHE A 12 -4.23 4.11 -8.38
N LEU A 13 -4.86 5.11 -8.99
CA LEU A 13 -6.15 5.64 -8.52
C LEU A 13 -7.26 4.58 -8.63
N ASP A 14 -7.27 3.80 -9.70
CA ASP A 14 -8.22 2.69 -9.89
C ASP A 14 -7.99 1.55 -8.89
N GLY A 15 -6.72 1.19 -8.65
CA GLY A 15 -6.34 0.21 -7.65
C GLY A 15 -6.74 0.64 -6.23
N LEU A 16 -6.53 1.91 -5.89
CA LEU A 16 -6.89 2.49 -4.60
C LEU A 16 -8.40 2.45 -4.37
N ASP A 17 -9.19 2.86 -5.38
CA ASP A 17 -10.65 2.84 -5.32
C ASP A 17 -11.18 1.40 -5.23
N THR A 18 -10.60 0.46 -5.99
CA THR A 18 -10.97 -0.96 -6.01
C THR A 18 -10.71 -1.63 -4.66
N PHE A 19 -9.50 -1.47 -4.11
CA PHE A 19 -9.16 -2.01 -2.79
C PHE A 19 -10.07 -1.43 -1.71
N THR A 20 -10.26 -0.10 -1.70
CA THR A 20 -11.09 0.59 -0.71
C THR A 20 -12.54 0.11 -0.76
N THR A 21 -13.14 0.04 -1.95
CA THR A 21 -14.52 -0.43 -2.11
C THR A 21 -14.66 -1.87 -1.62
N CYS A 22 -13.71 -2.75 -1.95
CA CYS A 22 -13.70 -4.14 -1.52
C CYS A 22 -13.74 -4.25 0.02
N VAL A 23 -12.78 -3.62 0.71
CA VAL A 23 -12.66 -3.75 2.17
C VAL A 23 -13.82 -3.11 2.94
N GLN A 24 -14.48 -2.10 2.35
CA GLN A 24 -15.69 -1.51 2.93
C GLN A 24 -16.90 -2.45 2.94
N THR A 25 -16.90 -3.49 2.10
CA THR A 25 -17.99 -4.50 2.07
C THR A 25 -17.79 -5.66 3.04
N LEU A 26 -16.58 -5.81 3.59
CA LEU A 26 -16.23 -6.92 4.47
C LEU A 26 -16.83 -6.74 5.87
N SER A 27 -17.41 -7.82 6.41
CA SER A 27 -17.86 -7.86 7.79
C SER A 27 -16.69 -8.01 8.77
N ASP A 28 -16.94 -7.81 10.07
CA ASP A 28 -15.94 -8.09 11.11
C ASP A 28 -15.46 -9.57 11.06
N LEU A 29 -16.32 -10.51 10.69
CA LEU A 29 -15.95 -11.92 10.56
C LEU A 29 -15.07 -12.16 9.33
N ASP A 30 -15.37 -11.52 8.20
CA ASP A 30 -14.54 -11.61 6.99
C ASP A 30 -13.14 -11.04 7.26
N LEU A 31 -13.06 -9.92 7.99
CA LEU A 31 -11.80 -9.30 8.40
C LEU A 31 -10.99 -10.17 9.39
N MET A 32 -11.63 -11.14 10.05
CA MET A 32 -10.96 -12.13 10.89
C MET A 32 -10.58 -13.42 10.13
N ALA A 33 -11.03 -13.60 8.89
CA ALA A 33 -10.71 -14.76 8.09
C ALA A 33 -9.22 -14.78 7.69
N ALA A 34 -8.71 -15.96 7.34
CA ALA A 34 -7.33 -16.11 6.91
C ALA A 34 -7.08 -15.42 5.55
N SER A 35 -6.03 -14.59 5.51
CA SER A 35 -5.51 -14.01 4.28
C SER A 35 -4.60 -15.01 3.55
N ARG A 36 -4.07 -14.63 2.38
CA ARG A 36 -3.00 -15.39 1.72
C ARG A 36 -1.61 -15.08 2.29
N CYS A 37 -1.46 -13.99 3.04
CA CYS A 37 -0.27 -13.68 3.80
C CYS A 37 -0.19 -14.60 5.02
N THR A 38 0.87 -15.42 5.09
CA THR A 38 1.05 -16.39 6.17
C THR A 38 1.01 -15.69 7.53
N GLY A 39 0.14 -16.14 8.44
CA GLY A 39 0.03 -15.59 9.80
C GLY A 39 -0.88 -14.36 9.94
N TRP A 40 -1.38 -13.80 8.85
CA TRP A 40 -2.24 -12.62 8.84
C TRP A 40 -3.70 -12.95 8.51
N THR A 41 -4.62 -12.23 9.16
CA THR A 41 -6.02 -12.17 8.75
C THR A 41 -6.23 -11.12 7.66
N ALA A 42 -7.37 -11.14 7.00
CA ALA A 42 -7.74 -10.09 6.03
C ALA A 42 -7.64 -8.68 6.66
N GLY A 43 -8.02 -8.53 7.92
CA GLY A 43 -7.88 -7.28 8.68
C GLY A 43 -6.43 -6.85 8.92
N ASP A 44 -5.50 -7.79 9.10
CA ASP A 44 -4.08 -7.45 9.21
C ASP A 44 -3.54 -6.92 7.88
N VAL A 45 -3.97 -7.49 6.74
CA VAL A 45 -3.66 -6.96 5.40
C VAL A 45 -4.16 -5.51 5.25
N VAL A 46 -5.37 -5.21 5.73
CA VAL A 46 -5.89 -3.82 5.73
C VAL A 46 -5.01 -2.89 6.56
N VAL A 47 -4.51 -3.35 7.71
CA VAL A 47 -3.62 -2.55 8.56
C VAL A 47 -2.26 -2.33 7.90
N HIS A 48 -1.69 -3.36 7.28
CA HIS A 48 -0.46 -3.25 6.48
C HIS A 48 -0.60 -2.22 5.38
N VAL A 49 -1.64 -2.34 4.53
CA VAL A 49 -1.91 -1.38 3.46
C VAL A 49 -2.12 0.03 4.02
N HIS A 50 -2.82 0.17 5.15
CA HIS A 50 -3.02 1.47 5.77
C HIS A 50 -1.69 2.14 6.18
N LEU A 51 -0.78 1.40 6.82
CA LEU A 51 0.54 1.90 7.22
C LEU A 51 1.38 2.27 5.99
N GLY A 52 1.40 1.40 4.98
CA GLY A 52 2.10 1.67 3.72
C GLY A 52 1.57 2.93 3.04
N LEU A 53 0.25 3.10 2.95
CA LEU A 53 -0.38 4.31 2.41
C LEU A 53 0.01 5.58 3.20
N GLN A 54 0.15 5.50 4.53
CA GLN A 54 0.65 6.62 5.32
C GLN A 54 2.11 6.95 5.01
N GLU A 55 2.94 5.95 4.74
CA GLU A 55 4.32 6.15 4.31
C GLU A 55 4.40 6.71 2.89
N MET A 56 3.56 6.21 1.97
CA MET A 56 3.43 6.71 0.59
C MET A 56 3.19 8.22 0.55
N LEU A 57 2.40 8.76 1.49
CA LEU A 57 2.18 10.20 1.59
C LEU A 57 3.48 10.99 1.73
N LEU A 58 4.49 10.45 2.44
CA LEU A 58 5.80 11.09 2.56
C LEU A 58 6.49 11.18 1.20
N GLY A 59 6.40 10.13 0.37
CA GLY A 59 6.92 10.14 -0.99
C GLY A 59 6.21 11.19 -1.87
N LEU A 60 4.88 11.29 -1.78
CA LEU A 60 4.09 12.26 -2.55
C LEU A 60 4.44 13.73 -2.26
N VAL A 61 4.97 14.03 -1.08
CA VAL A 61 5.34 15.41 -0.67
C VAL A 61 6.84 15.68 -0.71
N THR A 62 7.67 14.68 -1.01
CA THR A 62 9.14 14.80 -1.04
C THR A 62 9.66 14.78 -2.47
N LEU A 63 9.31 15.82 -3.24
CA LEU A 63 9.79 16.02 -4.60
C LEU A 63 11.29 16.38 -4.63
N THR A 64 11.97 15.98 -5.69
CA THR A 64 13.40 16.30 -5.91
C THR A 64 13.69 16.55 -7.39
N ASP A 65 14.75 17.31 -7.65
CA ASP A 65 15.32 17.54 -8.99
C ASP A 65 16.41 16.51 -9.34
N GLU A 66 16.70 15.57 -8.44
CA GLU A 66 17.64 14.49 -8.68
C GLU A 66 17.12 13.49 -9.71
N ASN A 67 18.04 12.88 -10.47
CA ASN A 67 17.68 11.85 -11.43
C ASN A 67 17.24 10.58 -10.70
N PRO A 68 16.19 9.88 -11.18
CA PRO A 68 15.81 8.58 -10.66
C PRO A 68 16.97 7.59 -10.67
N ASP A 69 17.13 6.85 -9.57
CA ASP A 69 18.19 5.85 -9.37
C ASP A 69 17.66 4.41 -9.37
N THR A 70 16.33 4.24 -9.32
CA THR A 70 15.64 2.96 -9.45
C THR A 70 14.34 3.14 -10.24
N ASP A 71 13.71 2.01 -10.58
CA ASP A 71 12.45 1.97 -11.32
C ASP A 71 11.44 1.02 -10.65
N ALA A 72 10.21 0.97 -11.17
CA ALA A 72 9.12 0.21 -10.54
C ALA A 72 9.41 -1.30 -10.41
N ALA A 73 10.25 -1.87 -11.27
CA ALA A 73 10.61 -3.28 -11.24
C ALA A 73 11.82 -3.55 -10.34
N SER A 74 12.85 -2.69 -10.42
CA SER A 74 14.08 -2.81 -9.63
C SER A 74 13.88 -2.45 -8.16
N TYR A 75 12.89 -1.60 -7.84
CA TYR A 75 12.55 -1.22 -6.47
C TYR A 75 12.38 -2.42 -5.53
N TRP A 76 11.67 -3.46 -5.98
CA TRP A 76 11.40 -4.66 -5.18
C TRP A 76 12.62 -5.57 -4.94
N GLN A 77 13.74 -5.32 -5.63
CA GLN A 77 14.96 -6.11 -5.48
C GLN A 77 15.93 -5.49 -4.46
N ALA A 78 15.70 -4.23 -4.08
CA ALA A 78 16.54 -3.53 -3.12
C ALA A 78 16.12 -3.92 -1.69
N PRO A 79 17.08 -4.00 -0.75
CA PRO A 79 16.74 -4.10 0.67
C PRO A 79 16.04 -2.81 1.10
N LEU A 80 14.92 -2.95 1.83
CA LEU A 80 14.23 -1.81 2.41
C LEU A 80 15.14 -1.12 3.44
N PRO A 81 15.16 0.22 3.51
CA PRO A 81 15.88 0.91 4.57
C PRO A 81 15.31 0.52 5.93
N THR A 82 16.18 0.12 6.85
CA THR A 82 15.84 -0.13 8.25
C THR A 82 16.60 0.84 9.14
N THR A 83 15.99 1.23 10.26
CA THR A 83 16.66 1.95 11.35
C THR A 83 17.20 1.00 12.43
N ASP A 84 16.95 -0.30 12.26
CA ASP A 84 17.37 -1.38 13.15
C ASP A 84 17.97 -2.51 12.30
N ASP A 85 19.30 -2.66 12.35
CA ASP A 85 20.02 -3.64 11.55
C ASP A 85 19.75 -5.09 11.98
N ASP A 86 19.19 -5.29 13.19
CA ASP A 86 18.84 -6.60 13.74
C ASP A 86 17.36 -6.98 13.47
N ALA A 87 16.54 -6.04 12.99
CA ALA A 87 15.13 -6.30 12.70
C ALA A 87 14.96 -7.28 11.54
N ASP A 88 14.01 -8.22 11.69
CA ASP A 88 13.67 -9.19 10.66
C ASP A 88 12.20 -9.08 10.21
N GLU A 89 11.81 -9.93 9.25
CA GLU A 89 10.45 -9.95 8.70
C GLU A 89 9.38 -10.23 9.77
N LEU A 90 9.72 -11.02 10.80
CA LEU A 90 8.80 -11.36 11.88
C LEU A 90 8.44 -10.13 12.72
N ASP A 91 9.38 -9.21 12.93
CA ASP A 91 9.11 -7.97 13.67
C ASP A 91 8.01 -7.13 13.02
N GLY A 92 8.11 -6.93 11.70
CA GLY A 92 7.10 -6.21 10.91
C GLY A 92 5.75 -6.94 10.91
N MET A 93 5.78 -8.25 10.66
CA MET A 93 4.58 -9.10 10.70
C MET A 93 3.87 -9.06 12.04
N TRP A 94 4.63 -9.11 13.14
CA TRP A 94 4.11 -9.09 14.49
C TRP A 94 3.58 -7.71 14.88
N PHE A 95 4.26 -6.63 14.49
CA PHE A 95 3.79 -5.27 14.70
C PHE A 95 2.42 -5.03 14.06
N VAL A 96 2.25 -5.39 12.77
CA VAL A 96 0.97 -5.28 12.06
C VAL A 96 -0.13 -6.05 12.79
N ARG A 97 0.18 -7.28 13.22
CA ARG A 97 -0.76 -8.14 13.95
C ARG A 97 -1.20 -7.54 15.29
N LEU A 98 -0.25 -7.02 16.07
CA LEU A 98 -0.55 -6.36 17.35
C LEU A 98 -1.37 -5.09 17.15
N LEU A 99 -1.04 -4.28 16.15
CA LEU A 99 -1.80 -3.08 15.82
C LEU A 99 -3.22 -3.43 15.37
N GLY A 100 -3.39 -4.43 14.51
CA GLY A 100 -4.69 -4.93 14.09
C GLY A 100 -5.55 -5.45 15.25
N ALA A 101 -4.94 -6.21 16.16
CA ALA A 101 -5.61 -6.69 17.36
C ALA A 101 -5.98 -5.60 18.37
N SER A 102 -5.35 -4.42 18.29
CA SER A 102 -5.63 -3.29 19.18
C SER A 102 -6.97 -2.59 18.88
N TYR A 103 -7.51 -2.77 17.68
CA TYR A 103 -8.83 -2.23 17.34
C TYR A 103 -9.94 -3.01 18.06
N ARG A 104 -10.83 -2.28 18.73
CA ARG A 104 -12.01 -2.85 19.42
C ARG A 104 -12.90 -3.73 18.51
N ARG A 105 -12.91 -3.47 17.21
CA ARG A 105 -13.60 -4.23 16.15
C ARG A 105 -12.72 -4.19 14.89
N PRO A 106 -12.59 -5.29 14.13
CA PRO A 106 -11.80 -5.31 12.88
C PRO A 106 -12.18 -4.21 11.90
N SER A 107 -13.48 -3.95 11.71
CA SER A 107 -13.99 -2.88 10.83
C SER A 107 -13.57 -1.46 11.24
N ASN A 108 -13.09 -1.25 12.48
CA ASN A 108 -12.51 0.04 12.86
C ASN A 108 -11.18 0.31 12.16
N ALA A 109 -10.41 -0.73 11.80
CA ALA A 109 -9.18 -0.56 11.01
C ALA A 109 -9.51 -0.01 9.61
N VAL A 110 -10.54 -0.57 8.96
CA VAL A 110 -11.05 -0.05 7.68
C VAL A 110 -11.46 1.42 7.82
N ARG A 111 -12.26 1.76 8.85
CA ARG A 111 -12.67 3.15 9.10
C ARG A 111 -11.49 4.10 9.35
N HIS A 112 -10.45 3.63 10.02
CA HIS A 112 -9.24 4.41 10.29
C HIS A 112 -8.41 4.65 9.03
N MET A 113 -8.44 3.72 8.07
CA MET A 113 -7.77 3.84 6.79
C MET A 113 -8.41 4.90 5.87
N LEU A 114 -9.74 5.07 5.90
CA LEU A 114 -10.47 5.91 4.92
C LEU A 114 -9.98 7.36 4.79
N PRO A 115 -9.66 8.10 5.88
CA PRO A 115 -9.12 9.46 5.76
C PRO A 115 -7.77 9.51 5.03
N ALA A 116 -6.89 8.52 5.26
CA ALA A 116 -5.60 8.44 4.56
C ALA A 116 -5.82 8.19 3.07
N VAL A 117 -6.69 7.24 2.71
CA VAL A 117 -7.10 6.98 1.31
C VAL A 117 -7.60 8.24 0.63
N ALA A 118 -8.50 9.00 1.28
CA ALA A 118 -9.05 10.23 0.70
C ALA A 118 -7.97 11.29 0.45
N GLY A 119 -7.04 11.47 1.40
CA GLY A 119 -5.91 12.38 1.27
C GLY A 119 -4.96 11.99 0.15
N ILE A 120 -4.58 10.71 0.09
CA ILE A 120 -3.69 10.14 -0.93
C ILE A 120 -4.29 10.27 -2.31
N ARG A 121 -5.57 9.90 -2.46
CA ARG A 121 -6.29 10.05 -3.72
C ARG A 121 -6.25 11.48 -4.22
N ALA A 122 -6.52 12.46 -3.35
CA ALA A 122 -6.52 13.87 -3.72
C ALA A 122 -5.12 14.41 -4.06
N ALA A 123 -4.09 13.92 -3.37
CA ALA A 123 -2.69 14.28 -3.62
C ALA A 123 -2.18 13.67 -4.93
N ALA A 124 -2.36 12.35 -5.12
CA ALA A 124 -1.94 11.64 -6.32
C ALA A 124 -2.63 12.18 -7.58
N ALA A 125 -3.92 12.52 -7.51
CA ALA A 125 -4.65 13.13 -8.64
C ALA A 125 -4.10 14.50 -9.07
N ARG A 126 -3.33 15.18 -8.21
CA ARG A 126 -2.69 16.48 -8.48
C ARG A 126 -1.18 16.39 -8.64
N LEU A 127 -0.60 15.20 -8.47
CA LEU A 127 0.84 15.01 -8.60
C LEU A 127 1.23 15.31 -10.05
N ALA A 128 2.17 16.23 -10.22
CA ALA A 128 2.76 16.53 -11.52
C ALA A 128 3.89 15.53 -11.84
N PRO A 129 4.19 15.30 -13.13
CA PRO A 129 5.38 14.54 -13.51
C PRO A 129 6.66 15.15 -12.91
N GLY A 130 7.49 14.30 -12.33
CA GLY A 130 8.76 14.67 -11.70
C GLY A 130 9.45 13.45 -11.06
N ALA A 131 10.26 13.68 -10.03
CA ALA A 131 10.89 12.65 -9.22
C ALA A 131 10.59 12.84 -7.71
N VAL A 132 10.55 11.74 -6.97
CA VAL A 132 10.31 11.71 -5.52
C VAL A 132 11.41 10.94 -4.80
N ARG A 133 11.73 11.36 -3.58
CA ARG A 133 12.53 10.56 -2.66
C ARG A 133 11.61 9.65 -1.84
N PHE A 134 11.87 8.36 -1.89
CA PHE A 134 11.11 7.36 -1.15
C PHE A 134 12.02 6.22 -0.72
N GLN A 135 12.02 5.89 0.58
CA GLN A 135 12.78 4.78 1.14
C GLN A 135 14.23 4.69 0.63
N GLY A 136 14.97 5.79 0.73
CA GLY A 136 16.38 5.85 0.33
C GLY A 136 16.64 5.91 -1.18
N HIS A 137 15.61 5.80 -2.01
CA HIS A 137 15.68 5.86 -3.46
C HIS A 137 15.10 7.14 -4.05
N VAL A 138 15.48 7.44 -5.29
CA VAL A 138 14.82 8.42 -6.14
C VAL A 138 14.07 7.69 -7.24
N LEU A 139 12.74 7.84 -7.28
CA LEU A 139 11.90 7.27 -8.34
C LEU A 139 11.31 8.39 -9.20
N SER A 140 11.10 8.10 -10.49
CA SER A 140 10.18 8.92 -11.27
C SER A 140 8.78 8.80 -10.65
N THR A 141 7.98 9.87 -10.70
CA THR A 141 6.59 9.83 -10.21
C THR A 141 5.76 8.73 -10.89
N GLY A 142 6.05 8.39 -12.15
CA GLY A 142 5.38 7.29 -12.85
C GLY A 142 5.76 5.94 -12.24
N ASP A 143 7.05 5.69 -12.01
CA ASP A 143 7.52 4.45 -11.40
C ASP A 143 7.05 4.32 -9.94
N PHE A 144 7.07 5.43 -9.18
CA PHE A 144 6.56 5.47 -7.81
C PHE A 144 5.08 5.08 -7.75
N LEU A 145 4.23 5.69 -8.59
CA LEU A 145 2.80 5.37 -8.63
C LEU A 145 2.55 3.93 -9.13
N ALA A 146 3.35 3.45 -10.09
CA ALA A 146 3.26 2.07 -10.58
C ALA A 146 3.61 1.04 -9.49
N THR A 147 4.64 1.31 -8.69
CA THR A 147 4.98 0.48 -7.50
C THR A 147 3.76 0.36 -6.57
N TRP A 148 3.11 1.47 -6.25
CA TRP A 148 1.93 1.47 -5.37
C TRP A 148 0.67 0.86 -6.01
N ALA A 149 0.52 0.95 -7.33
CA ALA A 149 -0.54 0.23 -8.05
C ALA A 149 -0.37 -1.29 -7.93
N VAL A 150 0.87 -1.78 -8.04
CA VAL A 150 1.19 -3.21 -7.84
C VAL A 150 0.95 -3.63 -6.39
N GLU A 151 1.42 -2.86 -5.42
CA GLU A 151 1.20 -3.14 -3.98
C GLU A 151 -0.29 -3.32 -3.66
N LEU A 152 -1.13 -2.39 -4.12
CA LEU A 152 -2.58 -2.47 -3.92
C LEU A 152 -3.21 -3.68 -4.62
N ALA A 153 -2.77 -4.01 -5.84
CA ALA A 153 -3.28 -5.17 -6.57
C ALA A 153 -2.90 -6.49 -5.89
N VAL A 154 -1.65 -6.62 -5.43
CA VAL A 154 -1.17 -7.79 -4.68
C VAL A 154 -1.96 -7.94 -3.40
N HIS A 155 -2.09 -6.88 -2.60
CA HIS A 155 -2.80 -6.97 -1.33
C HIS A 155 -4.31 -7.10 -1.45
N HIS A 156 -4.91 -6.68 -2.58
CA HIS A 156 -6.27 -7.06 -2.90
C HIS A 156 -6.39 -8.58 -3.05
N LEU A 157 -5.46 -9.22 -3.77
CA LEU A 157 -5.45 -10.68 -3.93
C LEU A 157 -5.17 -11.39 -2.60
N ASP A 158 -4.40 -10.76 -1.71
CA ASP A 158 -4.06 -11.33 -0.41
C ASP A 158 -5.23 -11.34 0.58
N LEU A 159 -6.20 -10.43 0.45
CA LEU A 159 -7.32 -10.29 1.40
C LEU A 159 -8.03 -11.61 1.71
N GLY A 160 -8.11 -12.57 0.80
CA GLY A 160 -8.82 -13.81 1.09
C GLY A 160 -8.28 -15.05 0.38
N ARG A 161 -7.84 -16.02 1.18
CA ARG A 161 -7.84 -17.42 0.75
C ARG A 161 -9.26 -18.00 0.76
N GLU A 162 -10.11 -17.51 1.66
CA GLU A 162 -11.46 -18.03 1.93
C GLU A 162 -12.58 -17.06 1.52
N LEU A 163 -12.23 -15.85 1.05
CA LEU A 163 -13.20 -14.85 0.60
C LEU A 163 -13.49 -15.00 -0.90
N THR A 164 -14.75 -14.79 -1.28
CA THR A 164 -15.11 -14.56 -2.68
C THR A 164 -15.11 -13.06 -2.94
N LEU A 165 -14.04 -12.56 -3.54
CA LEU A 165 -13.90 -11.16 -3.92
C LEU A 165 -14.36 -10.97 -5.37
N ALA A 166 -14.95 -9.81 -5.67
CA ALA A 166 -15.13 -9.42 -7.06
C ALA A 166 -13.75 -9.32 -7.73
N PRO A 167 -13.61 -9.69 -9.01
CA PRO A 167 -12.34 -9.49 -9.70
C PRO A 167 -11.97 -8.00 -9.69
N PRO A 168 -10.67 -7.67 -9.61
CA PRO A 168 -10.24 -6.29 -9.82
C PRO A 168 -10.70 -5.82 -11.21
N GLY A 169 -11.20 -4.60 -11.27
CA GLY A 169 -11.76 -3.98 -12.49
C GLY A 169 -10.72 -3.71 -13.57
#